data_AF-A0A7C1VW99-F1
#
_entry.id   AF-A0A7C1VW99-F1
#
_cell.length_a   1.000
_cell.length_b   1.000
_cell.length_c   1.000
_cell.angle_alpha   90.00
_cell.angle_beta   90.00
_cell.angle_gamma   90.00
#
_symmetry.space_group_name_H-M   'P 1'
#
loop_
_entity.id
_entity.type
_entity.pdbx_description
1 polymer ?
#
loop_
_entity_poly.entity_id
_entity_poly.type
_entity_poly.pdbx_seq_one_letter_code
_entity_poly.pdbx_strand_id
1 'polypeptide(L)' 'MDKILNLLMNKEKIDIKLVEGEKDIYRLRVGKYRMLIKVYKEKQTILVVKIGPRGDIYKK' A
#
# COMPACT_ATOMS: atom_id res chain seq x y z
N MET A 1 3.87 -18.95 4.98
CA MET A 1 3.15 -18.91 3.69
C MET A 1 2.81 -17.46 3.38
N ASP A 2 3.45 -16.92 2.35
CA ASP A 2 3.47 -15.48 2.04
C ASP A 2 2.09 -14.95 1.70
N LYS A 3 1.53 -14.16 2.63
CA LYS A 3 0.21 -13.54 2.49
C LYS A 3 0.12 -12.66 1.24
N ILE A 4 1.24 -12.08 0.80
CA ILE A 4 1.37 -11.31 -0.44
C ILE A 4 1.22 -12.22 -1.66
N LEU A 5 1.91 -13.37 -1.68
CA LEU A 5 1.83 -14.31 -2.79
C LEU A 5 0.41 -14.83 -2.96
N ASN A 6 -0.27 -15.15 -1.86
CA ASN A 6 -1.67 -15.59 -1.88
C ASN A 6 -2.63 -14.47 -2.35
N LEU A 7 -2.39 -13.21 -1.93
CA LEU A 7 -3.15 -12.05 -2.40
C LEU A 7 -3.03 -11.86 -3.92
N LEU A 8 -1.81 -12.01 -4.45
CA LEU A 8 -1.53 -11.91 -5.89
C LEU A 8 -2.10 -13.08 -6.69
N MET A 9 -1.94 -14.30 -6.18
CA MET A 9 -2.40 -15.53 -6.85
C MET A 9 -3.92 -15.66 -6.86
N ASN A 10 -4.59 -15.33 -5.75
CA ASN A 10 -6.03 -15.53 -5.60
C ASN A 10 -6.85 -14.28 -5.96
N LYS A 11 -6.19 -13.20 -6.38
CA LYS A 11 -6.82 -11.89 -6.70
C LYS A 11 -7.77 -11.41 -5.61
N GLU A 12 -7.44 -11.71 -4.34
CA GLU A 12 -8.24 -11.24 -3.21
C GLU A 12 -8.30 -9.70 -3.24
N LYS A 13 -9.46 -9.14 -2.88
CA LYS A 13 -9.63 -7.68 -2.83
C LYS A 13 -8.59 -7.07 -1.89
N ILE A 14 -7.66 -6.34 -2.47
CA ILE A 14 -6.69 -5.54 -1.73
C ILE A 14 -7.42 -4.33 -1.15
N ASP A 15 -7.41 -4.16 0.18
CA ASP A 15 -7.88 -2.94 0.84
C ASP A 15 -6.90 -1.81 0.51
N ILE A 16 -7.23 -1.08 -0.55
CA ILE A 16 -6.56 0.11 -1.03
C ILE A 16 -7.47 1.33 -0.84
N LYS A 17 -6.92 2.40 -0.26
CA LYS A 17 -7.62 3.69 -0.11
C LYS A 17 -6.69 4.84 -0.44
N LEU A 18 -7.23 5.91 -1.03
CA LEU A 18 -6.50 7.17 -1.15
C LEU A 18 -6.16 7.68 0.26
N VAL A 19 -4.97 8.28 0.40
CA VAL A 19 -4.64 9.03 1.61
C VAL A 19 -5.33 10.39 1.52
N GLU A 20 -6.08 10.75 2.56
CA GLU A 20 -6.81 12.01 2.61
C GLU A 20 -5.85 13.20 2.53
N GLY A 21 -6.20 14.20 1.72
CA GLY A 21 -5.36 15.38 1.48
C GLY A 21 -4.19 15.16 0.51
N GLU A 22 -3.93 13.93 0.08
CA GLU A 22 -2.80 13.61 -0.79
C GLU A 22 -3.25 13.24 -2.21
N LYS A 23 -2.47 13.68 -3.21
CA LYS A 23 -2.72 13.34 -4.62
C LYS A 23 -1.89 12.13 -5.02
N ASP A 24 -2.54 11.13 -5.61
CA ASP A 24 -1.93 9.90 -6.13
C ASP A 24 -1.15 9.08 -5.08
N ILE A 25 -1.44 9.28 -3.79
CA ILE A 25 -0.90 8.47 -2.69
C ILE A 25 -2.00 7.55 -2.16
N TYR A 26 -1.67 6.26 -2.05
CA TYR A 26 -2.58 5.21 -1.65
C TYR A 26 -2.02 4.43 -0.46
N ARG A 27 -2.90 4.01 0.43
CA ARG A 27 -2.62 3.10 1.53
C ARG A 27 -3.13 1.70 1.18
N LEU A 28 -2.23 0.73 1.15
CA LEU A 28 -2.55 -0.68 0.99
C LEU A 28 -2.48 -1.37 2.36
N ARG A 29 -3.48 -2.21 2.67
CA ARG A 29 -3.45 -3.09 3.84
C ARG A 29 -3.06 -4.50 3.41
N VAL A 30 -1.96 -5.00 3.97
CA VAL A 30 -1.46 -6.36 3.74
C VAL A 30 -1.38 -7.06 5.09
N GLY A 31 -2.46 -7.75 5.46
CA GLY A 31 -2.58 -8.34 6.80
C GLY A 31 -2.46 -7.28 7.91
N LYS A 32 -1.40 -7.37 8.73
CA LYS A 32 -1.14 -6.45 9.85
C LYS A 32 -0.33 -5.21 9.44
N TYR A 33 0.26 -5.22 8.25
CA TYR A 33 1.07 -4.13 7.73
C TYR A 33 0.23 -3.16 6.89
N ARG A 34 0.70 -1.91 6.84
CA ARG A 34 0.28 -0.90 5.87
C ARG A 34 1.46 -0.57 4.98
N MET A 35 1.15 -0.21 3.75
CA MET A 35 2.09 0.35 2.81
C MET A 35 1.52 1.63 2.24
N LEU A 36 2.33 2.68 2.19
CA LEU A 36 2.04 3.90 1.45
C LEU A 36 2.74 3.82 0.10
N ILE A 37 1.98 3.95 -0.98
CA ILE A 37 2.52 3.99 -2.33
C ILE A 37 2.13 5.30 -3.00
N LYS A 38 3.02 5.80 -3.85
CA LYS A 38 2.75 6.91 -4.76
C LYS A 38 2.76 6.41 -6.20
N VAL A 39 1.72 6.73 -6.95
CA VAL A 39 1.54 6.27 -8.33
C VAL A 39 1.93 7.40 -9.28
N TYR A 40 2.97 7.19 -10.07
CA TYR A 40 3.37 8.08 -11.16
C TYR A 40 2.88 7.48 -12.47
N LYS A 41 1.66 7.83 -12.88
CA LYS A 41 1.01 7.26 -14.09
C LYS A 41 1.83 7.47 -15.36
N GLU A 42 2.31 8.69 -15.56
CA GLU A 42 3.12 9.06 -16.74
C GLU A 42 4.42 8.26 -16.83
N LYS A 43 5.01 7.93 -15.69
CA LYS A 43 6.27 7.18 -15.58
C LYS A 43 6.04 5.67 -15.44
N GLN A 44 4.79 5.21 -15.48
CA GLN A 44 4.38 3.83 -15.19
C GLN A 44 5.05 3.25 -13.93
N THR A 45 5.23 4.10 -12.91
CA THR A 45 6.05 3.78 -11.73
C THR A 45 5.20 3.82 -10.48
N ILE A 46 5.35 2.81 -9.62
CA ILE A 46 4.79 2.80 -8.27
C ILE A 46 5.95 2.92 -7.28
N LEU A 47 5.99 4.04 -6.55
CA LEU A 47 6.98 4.26 -5.50
C LEU A 47 6.43 3.79 -4.17
N VAL A 48 7.11 2.86 -3.52
CA VAL A 48 6.83 2.50 -2.12
C VAL A 48 7.46 3.55 -1.21
N VAL A 49 6.62 4.34 -0.54
CA VAL A 49 7.07 5.46 0.33
C VAL A 49 7.42 4.94 1.72
N LYS A 50 6.57 4.09 2.30
CA LYS A 50 6.77 3.54 3.64
C LYS A 50 6.03 2.22 3.80
N ILE A 51 6.64 1.29 4.53
CA ILE A 51 6.01 0.04 4.98
C ILE A 51 6.15 -0.03 6.50
N GLY A 52 5.08 -0.43 7.18
CA GLY A 52 5.15 -0.61 8.64
C GLY A 52 3.88 -1.20 9.23
N PRO A 53 3.94 -1.67 10.48
CA PRO A 53 2.77 -2.14 11.21
C PRO A 53 1.78 -1.00 11.49
N ARG A 54 0.58 -1.34 11.97
CA ARG A 54 -0.44 -0.34 12.35
C ARG A 54 0.12 0.62 13.39
N GLY A 55 -0.05 1.93 13.17
CA GLY A 55 0.36 2.97 14.12
C GLY A 55 1.75 3.53 13.81
N ASP A 56 2.73 2.67 13.53
CA ASP A 56 4.11 3.11 13.28
C ASP A 56 4.29 3.80 11.93
N ILE A 57 3.41 3.51 10.96
CA ILE A 57 3.52 4.13 9.64
C ILE A 57 3.32 5.65 9.68
N TYR A 58 2.64 6.18 10.70
CA TYR A 58 2.42 7.63 10.89
C TYR A 58 3.40 8.29 11.86
N LYS A 59 4.23 7.51 12.56
CA LYS A 59 5.26 8.06 13.45
C LYS A 59 6.44 8.59 12.61
N LYS A 60 6.91 9.80 12.94
CA LYS A 60 8.14 10.37 12.40
C LYS A 60 9.35 9.70 13.05
#